data_AF-A0A559RYD5-F1
#
_entry.id   AF-A0A559RYD5-F1
#
_cell.length_a   1.000
_cell.length_b   1.000
_cell.length_c   1.000
_cell.angle_alpha   90.00
_cell.angle_beta   90.00
_cell.angle_gamma   90.00
#
_symmetry.space_group_name_H-M   'P 1'
#
loop_
_entity.id
_entity.type
_entity.pdbx_description
1 polymer ?
#
loop_
_entity_poly.entity_id
_entity_poly.type
_entity_poly.pdbx_seq_one_letter_code
_entity_poly.pdbx_strand_id
1 'polypeptide(L)'
;MMKKEKREKRKEVFHFLNNKFTKNNLCSWFFILSSCFFVLVSCKSASEGNPDRFKYGVFEIPAGEGFVKETIIRKDSIQISKHGDEIDTLSIKWKNNFFYTLRYINPKNDLEKDPMYIQINRVKKDSYDFTVKIGFSNFSKKGTIYKVE
;
A
#
# COMPACT_ATOMS: atom_id res chain seq x y z
N MET A 1 5.51 -46.14 58.22
CA MET A 1 5.71 -47.17 57.18
C MET A 1 5.15 -46.78 55.80
N MET A 2 3.94 -46.21 55.72
CA MET A 2 3.22 -45.84 54.48
C MET A 2 3.85 -44.79 53.54
N LYS A 3 4.89 -44.05 53.95
CA LYS A 3 5.55 -43.02 53.11
C LYS A 3 6.62 -43.59 52.16
N LYS A 4 7.18 -44.77 52.45
CA LYS A 4 8.28 -45.37 51.66
C LYS A 4 7.73 -46.10 50.43
N GLU A 5 6.63 -46.83 50.59
CA GLU A 5 5.93 -47.54 49.50
C GLU A 5 5.36 -46.59 48.43
N LYS A 6 4.80 -45.43 48.83
CA LYS A 6 4.35 -44.38 47.89
C LYS A 6 5.49 -43.70 47.11
N ARG A 7 6.75 -43.82 47.55
CA ARG A 7 7.92 -43.29 46.81
C ARG A 7 8.43 -44.30 45.79
N GLU A 8 8.45 -45.58 46.14
CA GLU A 8 8.84 -46.65 45.20
C GLU A 8 7.81 -46.79 44.06
N LYS A 9 6.50 -46.84 44.36
CA LYS A 9 5.46 -46.80 43.30
C LYS A 9 5.55 -45.55 42.42
N ARG A 10 5.99 -44.41 42.97
CA ARG A 10 6.19 -43.19 42.17
C ARG A 10 7.39 -43.29 41.23
N LYS A 11 8.46 -43.95 41.63
CA LYS A 11 9.64 -44.19 40.78
C LYS A 11 9.34 -45.19 39.67
N GLU A 12 8.59 -46.26 39.98
CA GLU A 12 8.16 -47.25 38.97
C GLU A 12 7.21 -46.64 37.95
N VAL A 13 6.23 -45.83 38.38
CA VAL A 13 5.35 -45.08 37.47
C VAL A 13 6.13 -44.08 36.63
N PHE A 14 7.12 -43.37 37.20
CA PHE A 14 7.96 -42.44 36.45
C PHE A 14 8.86 -43.16 35.43
N HIS A 15 9.42 -44.32 35.77
CA HIS A 15 10.21 -45.15 34.86
C HIS A 15 9.35 -45.77 33.74
N PHE A 16 8.12 -46.19 34.06
CA PHE A 16 7.15 -46.68 33.07
C PHE A 16 6.70 -45.56 32.11
N LEU A 17 6.44 -44.35 32.61
CA LEU A 17 6.11 -43.20 31.78
C LEU A 17 7.27 -42.80 30.86
N ASN A 18 8.51 -42.79 31.37
CA ASN A 18 9.68 -42.43 30.58
C ASN A 18 10.00 -43.47 29.49
N ASN A 19 9.83 -44.76 29.77
CA ASN A 19 10.05 -45.85 28.82
C ASN A 19 8.93 -45.96 27.75
N LYS A 20 7.73 -45.45 28.03
CA LYS A 20 6.64 -45.33 27.04
C LYS A 20 6.82 -44.11 26.14
N PHE A 21 7.54 -43.08 26.60
CA PHE A 21 7.84 -41.86 25.83
C PHE A 21 8.99 -42.03 24.81
N THR A 22 9.80 -43.09 24.95
CA THR A 22 10.98 -43.35 24.10
C THR A 22 10.81 -44.54 23.15
N LYS A 23 9.59 -45.01 22.93
CA LYS A 23 9.29 -45.98 21.86
C LYS A 23 8.09 -45.55 21.03
N ASN A 24 8.43 -45.23 19.78
CA ASN A 24 7.64 -45.38 18.57
C ASN A 24 7.16 -44.07 17.93
N ASN A 25 7.64 -43.90 16.70
CA ASN A 25 7.18 -42.98 15.64
C ASN A 25 7.75 -41.57 15.63
N LEU A 26 9.07 -41.54 15.69
CA LEU A 26 9.98 -40.48 15.25
C LEU A 26 9.94 -40.27 13.71
N CYS A 27 8.78 -40.25 13.08
CA CYS A 27 8.66 -39.98 11.62
C CYS A 27 7.28 -39.47 11.18
N SER A 28 6.20 -39.73 11.93
CA SER A 28 4.84 -39.44 11.43
C SER A 28 4.27 -38.09 11.92
N TRP A 29 4.73 -37.56 13.05
CA TRP A 29 4.17 -36.32 13.61
C TRP A 29 4.85 -35.03 13.15
N PHE A 30 6.05 -35.15 12.54
CA PHE A 30 6.73 -34.01 11.93
C PHE A 30 6.09 -33.57 10.60
N PHE A 31 5.37 -34.47 9.92
CA PHE A 31 4.76 -34.16 8.61
C PHE A 31 3.45 -33.37 8.69
N ILE A 32 2.74 -33.37 9.83
CA ILE A 32 1.47 -32.65 9.97
C ILE A 32 1.67 -31.23 10.50
N LEU A 33 2.67 -31.00 11.36
CA LEU A 33 3.02 -29.65 11.82
C LEU A 33 3.79 -28.83 10.77
N SER A 34 4.47 -29.52 9.84
CA SER A 34 5.23 -28.89 8.75
C SER A 34 4.36 -28.35 7.61
N SER A 35 3.08 -28.74 7.53
CA SER A 35 2.19 -28.36 6.41
C SER A 35 1.46 -27.03 6.63
N CYS A 36 1.37 -26.53 7.87
CA CYS A 36 0.68 -25.27 8.18
C CYS A 36 1.60 -24.03 8.09
N PHE A 37 2.90 -24.20 7.79
CA PHE A 37 3.86 -23.09 7.73
C PHE A 37 4.03 -22.48 6.32
N PHE A 38 3.41 -23.07 5.29
CA PHE A 38 3.63 -22.67 3.89
C PHE A 38 2.55 -21.77 3.28
N VAL A 39 1.60 -21.24 4.06
CA VAL A 39 0.55 -20.34 3.54
C VAL A 39 0.81 -18.86 3.83
N LEU A 40 2.06 -18.48 4.13
CA LEU A 40 2.48 -17.10 3.93
C LEU A 40 2.94 -16.94 2.48
N VAL A 41 2.01 -17.14 1.54
CA VAL A 41 2.18 -16.64 0.17
C VAL A 41 2.37 -15.14 0.32
N SER A 42 3.63 -14.75 0.20
CA SER A 42 4.11 -13.38 0.23
C SER A 42 3.27 -12.57 -0.76
N CYS A 43 2.27 -11.85 -0.24
CA CYS A 43 1.78 -10.68 -0.92
C CYS A 43 2.95 -9.71 -0.86
N LYS A 44 3.79 -9.72 -1.91
CA LYS A 44 4.79 -8.68 -2.11
C LYS A 44 3.99 -7.40 -2.25
N SER A 45 3.78 -6.68 -1.14
CA SER A 45 3.38 -5.29 -1.16
C SER A 45 4.38 -4.65 -2.11
N ALA A 46 3.91 -4.26 -3.31
CA ALA A 46 4.75 -3.63 -4.31
C ALA A 46 5.53 -2.55 -3.56
N SER A 47 6.85 -2.72 -3.44
CA SER A 47 7.67 -1.89 -2.56
C SER A 47 7.33 -0.45 -2.86
N GLU A 48 6.75 0.23 -1.88
CA GLU A 48 6.30 1.62 -1.96
C GLU A 48 7.56 2.47 -2.16
N GLY A 49 8.05 2.53 -3.39
CA GLY A 49 9.21 3.34 -3.70
C GLY A 49 8.91 4.78 -3.32
N ASN A 50 9.94 5.57 -2.99
CA ASN A 50 9.76 6.96 -2.55
C ASN A 50 8.87 7.77 -3.54
N PRO A 51 7.70 8.30 -3.11
CA PRO A 51 6.81 9.10 -3.94
C PRO A 51 7.45 10.37 -4.52
N ASP A 52 8.60 10.82 -3.98
CA ASP A 52 9.34 11.99 -4.46
C ASP A 52 9.66 11.92 -5.96
N ARG A 53 9.77 10.71 -6.52
CA ARG A 53 9.99 10.52 -7.98
C ARG A 53 8.85 11.03 -8.86
N PHE A 54 7.68 11.33 -8.29
CA PHE A 54 6.52 11.87 -8.98
C PHE A 54 6.40 13.40 -8.88
N LYS A 55 7.36 14.06 -8.21
CA LYS A 55 7.43 15.53 -8.15
C LYS A 55 7.82 16.15 -9.49
N TYR A 56 8.54 15.40 -10.33
CA TYR A 56 9.05 15.83 -11.63
C TYR A 56 8.85 14.73 -12.68
N GLY A 57 8.60 15.13 -13.92
CA GLY A 57 8.47 14.22 -15.06
C GLY A 57 7.21 14.48 -15.89
N VAL A 58 7.01 13.61 -16.87
CA VAL A 58 5.83 13.61 -17.73
C VAL A 58 4.93 12.45 -17.33
N PHE A 59 3.64 12.75 -17.20
CA PHE A 59 2.65 11.81 -16.73
C PHE A 59 1.42 11.81 -17.64
N GLU A 60 0.66 10.73 -17.58
CA GLU A 60 -0.61 10.58 -18.28
C GLU A 60 -1.68 10.04 -17.33
N ILE A 61 -2.86 10.65 -17.37
CA ILE A 61 -4.09 10.08 -16.84
C ILE A 61 -4.85 9.49 -18.03
N PRO A 62 -5.12 8.18 -18.06
CA PRO A 62 -5.84 7.56 -19.16
C PRO A 62 -7.32 7.98 -19.16
N ALA A 63 -7.96 7.93 -20.33
CA ALA A 63 -9.40 8.07 -20.41
C ALA A 63 -10.08 6.87 -19.72
N GLY A 64 -11.01 7.14 -18.80
CA GLY A 64 -11.67 6.11 -18.01
C GLY A 64 -11.94 6.57 -16.57
N GLU A 65 -12.84 5.88 -15.86
CA GLU A 65 -13.22 6.22 -14.47
C GLU A 65 -13.69 7.69 -14.30
N GLY A 66 -14.31 8.22 -15.36
CA GLY A 66 -14.76 9.60 -15.47
C GLY A 66 -13.66 10.61 -15.75
N PHE A 67 -12.40 10.21 -15.90
CA PHE A 67 -11.34 11.09 -16.39
C PHE A 67 -11.29 11.05 -17.90
N VAL A 68 -10.95 12.20 -18.45
CA VAL A 68 -10.54 12.33 -19.85
C VAL A 68 -9.04 12.11 -19.94
N LYS A 69 -8.55 11.70 -21.11
CA LYS A 69 -7.11 11.53 -21.32
C LYS A 69 -6.41 12.87 -21.14
N GLU A 70 -5.46 12.94 -20.22
CA GLU A 70 -4.76 14.16 -19.85
C GLU A 70 -3.26 13.91 -19.74
N THR A 71 -2.46 14.76 -20.36
CA THR A 71 -1.00 14.75 -20.23
C THR A 71 -0.59 15.83 -19.24
N ILE A 72 0.23 15.44 -18.27
CA ILE A 72 0.66 16.28 -17.17
C ILE A 72 2.18 16.39 -17.20
N ILE A 73 2.70 17.62 -17.24
CA ILE A 73 4.13 17.90 -17.18
C ILE A 73 4.40 18.63 -15.87
N ARG A 74 5.21 18.03 -14.98
CA ARG A 74 5.60 18.67 -13.71
C ARG A 74 7.03 19.16 -13.78
N LYS A 75 7.19 20.45 -13.49
CA LYS A 75 8.47 21.12 -13.38
C LYS A 75 8.44 22.06 -12.18
N ASP A 76 9.26 21.75 -11.19
CA ASP A 76 9.42 22.53 -9.97
C ASP A 76 8.10 22.71 -9.20
N SER A 77 7.61 23.95 -9.12
CA SER A 77 6.36 24.33 -8.46
C SER A 77 5.19 24.52 -9.43
N ILE A 78 5.33 24.05 -10.68
CA ILE A 78 4.33 24.18 -11.74
C ILE A 78 3.96 22.81 -12.30
N GLN A 79 2.67 22.65 -12.60
CA GLN A 79 2.11 21.55 -13.36
C GLN A 79 1.42 22.13 -14.60
N ILE A 80 1.79 21.65 -15.79
CA ILE A 80 1.10 21.94 -17.04
C ILE A 80 0.19 20.76 -17.34
N SER A 81 -1.10 21.01 -17.47
CA SER A 81 -2.13 20.03 -17.84
C SER A 81 -2.55 20.26 -19.28
N LYS A 82 -2.53 19.20 -20.09
CA LYS A 82 -3.01 19.23 -21.48
C LYS A 82 -4.12 18.20 -21.66
N HIS A 83 -5.29 18.67 -22.05
CA HIS A 83 -6.41 17.83 -22.43
C HIS A 83 -6.97 18.27 -23.79
N GLY A 84 -6.80 17.44 -24.82
CA GLY A 84 -7.13 17.82 -26.19
C GLY A 84 -6.29 19.01 -26.65
N ASP A 85 -6.96 20.10 -27.05
CA ASP A 85 -6.36 21.37 -27.44
C ASP A 85 -6.25 22.38 -26.27
N GLU A 86 -6.84 22.06 -25.12
CA GLU A 86 -6.79 22.91 -23.93
C GLU A 86 -5.50 22.66 -23.14
N ILE A 87 -4.81 23.75 -22.80
CA ILE A 87 -3.60 23.76 -21.99
C ILE A 87 -3.83 24.70 -20.82
N ASP A 88 -3.73 24.16 -19.61
CA ASP A 88 -3.83 24.92 -18.37
C ASP A 88 -2.55 24.78 -17.55
N THR A 89 -2.24 25.83 -16.80
CA THR A 89 -1.08 25.88 -15.91
C THR A 89 -1.55 25.99 -14.48
N LEU A 90 -1.08 25.07 -13.64
CA LEU A 90 -1.39 24.98 -12.22
C LEU A 90 -0.12 25.15 -11.39
N SER A 91 -0.25 25.83 -10.26
CA SER A 91 0.76 25.82 -9.20
C SER A 91 0.60 24.57 -8.34
N ILE A 92 1.72 23.94 -7.98
CA ILE A 92 1.75 22.79 -7.07
C ILE A 92 2.40 23.19 -5.74
N LYS A 93 1.75 22.84 -4.63
CA LYS A 93 2.27 23.04 -3.28
C LYS A 93 2.22 21.72 -2.50
N TRP A 94 3.38 21.14 -2.24
CA TRP A 94 3.51 19.91 -1.47
C TRP A 94 3.42 20.20 0.02
N LYS A 95 2.54 19.48 0.72
CA LYS A 95 2.49 19.47 2.20
C LYS A 95 3.43 18.40 2.76
N ASN A 96 3.50 17.27 2.08
CA ASN A 96 4.42 16.15 2.35
C ASN A 96 4.45 15.24 1.10
N ASN A 97 5.12 14.09 1.17
CA ASN A 97 5.31 13.21 0.00
C ASN A 97 4.03 12.55 -0.54
N PHE A 98 2.92 12.56 0.22
CA PHE A 98 1.64 11.94 -0.17
C PHE A 98 0.51 12.95 -0.34
N PHE A 99 0.75 14.23 -0.07
CA PHE A 99 -0.28 15.26 -0.07
C PHE A 99 0.22 16.55 -0.70
N TYR A 100 -0.51 17.04 -1.70
CA TYR A 100 -0.24 18.32 -2.34
C TYR A 100 -1.53 19.02 -2.77
N THR A 101 -1.43 20.33 -2.98
CA THR A 101 -2.51 21.17 -3.48
C THR A 101 -2.16 21.67 -4.87
N LEU A 102 -3.13 21.63 -5.77
CA LEU A 102 -3.09 22.28 -7.08
C LEU A 102 -4.00 23.51 -7.08
N ARG A 103 -3.56 24.58 -7.74
CA ARG A 103 -4.38 25.77 -8.01
C ARG A 103 -4.10 26.27 -9.42
N TYR A 104 -5.13 26.54 -10.21
CA TYR A 104 -4.98 27.20 -11.50
C TYR A 104 -4.29 28.55 -11.33
N ILE A 105 -3.32 28.84 -12.19
CA ILE A 105 -2.65 30.15 -12.20
C ILE A 105 -3.57 31.20 -12.80
N ASN A 106 -4.33 30.83 -13.84
CA ASN A 106 -5.29 31.70 -14.52
C ASN A 106 -6.66 31.01 -14.62
N PRO A 107 -7.45 30.97 -13.53
CA PRO A 107 -8.76 30.32 -13.53
C PRO A 107 -9.74 31.06 -14.46
N LYS A 108 -10.42 30.31 -15.33
CA LYS A 108 -11.38 30.84 -16.33
C LYS A 108 -12.80 30.91 -15.78
N ASN A 109 -13.14 30.06 -14.81
CA ASN A 109 -14.46 29.98 -14.19
C ASN A 109 -14.35 29.89 -12.66
N ASP A 110 -15.49 29.98 -11.96
CA ASP A 110 -15.51 29.94 -10.50
C ASP A 110 -15.10 28.59 -9.93
N LEU A 111 -15.33 27.48 -10.64
CA LEU A 111 -14.94 26.13 -10.20
C LEU A 111 -13.41 25.98 -10.16
N GLU A 112 -12.69 26.61 -11.09
CA GLU A 112 -11.22 26.60 -11.16
C GLU A 112 -10.55 27.49 -10.10
N LYS A 113 -11.29 28.42 -9.47
CA LYS A 113 -10.76 29.25 -8.37
C LYS A 113 -10.49 28.42 -7.12
N ASP A 114 -11.22 27.32 -6.96
CA ASP A 114 -11.08 26.45 -5.79
C ASP A 114 -9.80 25.58 -5.87
N PRO A 115 -9.07 25.44 -4.75
CA PRO A 115 -7.92 24.55 -4.70
C PRO A 115 -8.35 23.08 -4.85
N MET A 116 -7.54 22.31 -5.56
CA MET A 116 -7.66 20.86 -5.59
C MET A 116 -6.68 20.25 -4.59
N TYR A 117 -7.19 19.47 -3.63
CA TYR A 117 -6.40 18.73 -2.67
C TYR A 117 -6.21 17.30 -3.16
N ILE A 118 -4.95 16.92 -3.42
CA ILE A 118 -4.61 15.59 -3.91
C ILE A 118 -3.94 14.81 -2.78
N GLN A 119 -4.46 13.61 -2.55
CA GLN A 119 -3.90 12.60 -1.67
C GLN A 119 -3.47 11.40 -2.50
N ILE A 120 -2.18 11.04 -2.43
CA ILE A 120 -1.65 9.81 -3.00
C ILE A 120 -2.01 8.66 -2.06
N ASN A 121 -2.78 7.69 -2.54
CA ASN A 121 -3.26 6.56 -1.75
C ASN A 121 -2.36 5.33 -1.88
N ARG A 122 -1.83 5.08 -3.09
CA ARG A 122 -1.02 3.88 -3.37
C ARG A 122 0.05 4.20 -4.41
N VAL A 123 1.28 3.85 -4.11
CA VAL A 123 2.42 4.05 -5.01
C VAL A 123 2.81 2.73 -5.66
N LYS A 124 2.96 2.74 -6.99
CA LYS A 124 3.41 1.63 -7.84
C LYS A 124 4.68 2.05 -8.56
N LYS A 125 5.36 1.13 -9.25
CA LYS A 125 6.65 1.38 -9.91
C LYS A 125 6.65 2.69 -10.73
N ASP A 126 5.75 2.76 -11.71
CA ASP A 126 5.65 3.85 -12.68
C ASP A 126 4.27 4.54 -12.62
N SER A 127 3.54 4.40 -11.52
CA SER A 127 2.22 5.02 -11.36
C SER A 127 1.85 5.21 -9.89
N TYR A 128 0.80 6.00 -9.64
CA TYR A 128 0.18 6.05 -8.32
C TYR A 128 -1.32 6.30 -8.42
N ASP A 129 -2.03 5.80 -7.42
CA ASP A 129 -3.47 6.00 -7.25
C ASP A 129 -3.67 7.20 -6.34
N PHE A 130 -4.58 8.11 -6.69
CA PHE A 130 -4.82 9.34 -5.93
C PHE A 130 -6.31 9.60 -5.71
N THR A 131 -6.61 10.40 -4.69
CA THR A 131 -7.92 10.99 -4.45
C THR A 131 -7.79 12.50 -4.59
N VAL A 132 -8.67 13.12 -5.37
CA VAL A 132 -8.78 14.58 -5.50
C VAL A 132 -10.07 15.06 -4.83
N LYS A 133 -9.99 16.18 -4.10
CA LYS A 133 -11.13 16.93 -3.55
C LYS A 133 -11.02 18.39 -3.95
N ILE A 134 -12.14 19.00 -4.31
CA ILE A 134 -12.18 20.40 -4.78
C ILE A 134 -12.74 21.29 -3.66
N GLY A 135 -11.95 22.27 -3.22
CA GLY A 135 -12.35 23.26 -2.22
C GLY A 135 -12.89 22.61 -0.94
N PHE A 136 -14.04 23.11 -0.48
CA PHE A 136 -14.81 22.56 0.65
C PHE A 136 -16.03 21.75 0.18
N SER A 137 -16.09 21.41 -1.11
CA SER A 137 -17.20 20.63 -1.65
C SER A 137 -17.12 19.17 -1.17
N ASN A 138 -18.28 18.49 -1.19
CA ASN A 138 -18.34 17.04 -1.00
C ASN A 138 -17.87 16.25 -2.23
N PHE A 139 -17.43 16.95 -3.29
CA PHE A 139 -16.93 16.32 -4.50
C PHE A 139 -15.55 15.72 -4.24
N SER A 140 -15.46 14.41 -4.47
CA SER A 140 -14.23 13.64 -4.36
C SER A 140 -14.17 12.65 -5.50
N LYS A 141 -12.99 12.48 -6.10
CA LYS A 141 -12.78 11.53 -7.19
C LYS A 141 -11.47 10.79 -7.01
N LYS A 142 -11.43 9.52 -7.42
CA LYS A 142 -10.23 8.69 -7.39
C LYS A 142 -9.76 8.43 -8.79
N GLY A 143 -8.46 8.52 -9.04
CA GLY A 143 -7.86 8.25 -10.34
C GLY A 143 -6.48 7.62 -10.20
N THR A 144 -5.90 7.25 -11.34
CA THR A 144 -4.54 6.71 -11.42
C THR A 144 -3.76 7.55 -12.43
N ILE A 145 -2.53 7.88 -12.10
CA ILE A 145 -1.61 8.63 -12.96
C ILE A 145 -0.38 7.78 -13.22
N TYR A 146 0.07 7.76 -14.47
CA TYR A 146 1.19 6.96 -14.95
C TYR A 146 2.32 7.86 -15.37
N LYS A 147 3.55 7.50 -15.03
CA LYS A 147 4.76 8.16 -15.49
C LYS A 147 5.10 7.66 -16.90
N VAL A 148 5.36 8.59 -17.81
CA VAL A 148 5.67 8.31 -19.22
C VAL A 148 7.15 8.63 -19.50
N GLU A 149 7.68 9.70 -18.89
CA GLU A 149 9.09 10.12 -19.00
C GLU A 149 9.65 10.55 -17.62
#